data_AF-A0A2A5FXR8-F1
#
_entry.id   AF-A0A2A5FXR8-F1
#
_cell.length_a   1.000
_cell.length_b   1.000
_cell.length_c   1.000
_cell.angle_alpha   90.00
_cell.angle_beta   90.00
_cell.angle_gamma   90.00
#
_symmetry.space_group_name_H-M   'P 1'
#
loop_
_entity.id
_entity.type
_entity.pdbx_description
1 polymer ?
#
loop_
_entity_poly.entity_id
_entity_poly.type
_entity_poly.pdbx_seq_one_letter_code
_entity_poly.pdbx_strand_id
1 'polypeptide(L)'
;MTISQSESNIYGARFARAELPNDFREEQFLEELIENQADICRVKINASASDVFLKLDKLGMPYQLYNINYTNKALINDSMKSESWSSDYQYELFDGSQGEMMKELVCKAIEKKSWVNYPSAFSKGIITPEKELEATAEFACSFSFTENASARAWLLKYRGNYIGFFMGYEREGFFEGILYGIIPEYAGKGHSKIIYQIMLHICAKNDWKYFVNDVGILNIPSQRSATGQGLVPQEIYFHFEIYSFLSKTEKEPIEGTIKLEDTFESSIIDKITRELNLKNFRTVNHVKINEIEAGKPCYYYVSFPATDLVVVKIAQQRGYKYPNMILYFGEVY
;
A
#
# COMPACT_ATOMS: atom_id res chain seq x y z
N MET A 1 2.72 9.03 -9.88
CA MET A 1 1.75 8.00 -9.43
C MET A 1 1.40 7.03 -10.57
N THR A 2 0.97 5.79 -10.27
CA THR A 2 0.53 4.79 -11.27
C THR A 2 -0.80 4.15 -10.87
N ILE A 3 -1.75 4.01 -11.81
CA ILE A 3 -3.00 3.28 -11.60
C ILE A 3 -2.79 1.76 -11.76
N SER A 4 -3.27 0.99 -10.79
CA SER A 4 -3.28 -0.46 -10.83
C SER A 4 -4.60 -0.94 -11.43
N GLN A 5 -4.60 -1.27 -12.73
CA GLN A 5 -5.84 -1.64 -13.43
C GLN A 5 -6.45 -2.94 -12.89
N SER A 6 -5.61 -3.96 -12.62
CA SER A 6 -6.04 -5.25 -12.07
C SER A 6 -6.70 -5.07 -10.69
N GLU A 7 -6.03 -4.41 -9.75
CA GLU A 7 -6.61 -4.11 -8.43
C GLU A 7 -7.89 -3.28 -8.58
N SER A 8 -7.91 -2.31 -9.50
CA SER A 8 -9.08 -1.46 -9.68
C SER A 8 -10.32 -2.24 -10.14
N ASN A 9 -10.11 -3.21 -11.04
CA ASN A 9 -11.18 -4.08 -11.53
C ASN A 9 -11.71 -5.00 -10.42
N ILE A 10 -10.81 -5.66 -9.67
CA ILE A 10 -11.16 -6.62 -8.62
C ILE A 10 -11.88 -5.92 -7.46
N TYR A 11 -11.34 -4.79 -7.02
CA TYR A 11 -11.90 -4.07 -5.88
C TYR A 11 -13.13 -3.23 -6.25
N GLY A 12 -13.29 -2.86 -7.52
CA GLY A 12 -14.38 -1.98 -7.97
C GLY A 12 -14.18 -0.51 -7.54
N ALA A 13 -12.93 -0.11 -7.33
CA ALA A 13 -12.52 1.24 -6.94
C ALA A 13 -11.21 1.59 -7.65
N ARG A 14 -10.91 2.87 -7.86
CA ARG A 14 -9.71 3.29 -8.59
C ARG A 14 -8.46 3.26 -7.70
N PHE A 15 -7.67 2.19 -7.81
CA PHE A 15 -6.46 1.98 -7.01
C PHE A 15 -5.23 2.61 -7.68
N ALA A 16 -4.55 3.44 -6.91
CA ALA A 16 -3.28 4.06 -7.29
C ALA A 16 -2.14 3.60 -6.40
N ARG A 17 -0.91 3.64 -6.93
CA ARG A 17 0.33 3.40 -6.19
C ARG A 17 1.30 4.56 -6.41
N ALA A 18 1.98 4.96 -5.36
CA ALA A 18 3.02 5.99 -5.43
C ALA A 18 4.18 5.63 -4.49
N GLU A 19 5.40 5.94 -4.92
CA GLU A 19 6.56 6.02 -4.05
C GLU A 19 6.94 7.50 -3.94
N LEU A 20 6.86 8.05 -2.73
CA LEU A 20 7.12 9.47 -2.51
C LEU A 20 8.54 9.66 -1.98
N PRO A 21 9.29 10.64 -2.52
CA PRO A 21 10.58 11.00 -1.96
C PRO A 21 10.40 11.65 -0.58
N ASN A 22 11.44 11.65 0.24
CA ASN A 22 11.40 12.21 1.60
C ASN A 22 10.91 13.67 1.63
N ASP A 23 11.27 14.44 0.61
CA ASP A 23 10.97 15.86 0.46
C ASP A 23 9.74 16.13 -0.43
N PHE A 24 8.84 15.16 -0.62
CA PHE A 24 7.65 15.34 -1.45
C PHE A 24 6.83 16.58 -1.05
N ARG A 25 6.26 17.25 -2.06
CA ARG A 25 5.39 18.41 -1.89
C ARG A 25 3.92 17.98 -1.83
N GLU A 26 3.23 18.41 -0.79
CA GLU A 26 1.84 18.04 -0.51
C GLU A 26 0.88 18.49 -1.63
N GLU A 27 1.11 19.69 -2.17
CA GLU A 27 0.31 20.28 -3.26
C GLU A 27 0.39 19.45 -4.55
N GLN A 28 1.61 19.11 -4.97
CA GLN A 28 1.84 18.30 -6.17
C GLN A 28 1.23 16.91 -6.02
N PHE A 29 1.41 16.28 -4.86
CA PHE A 29 0.87 14.95 -4.64
C PHE A 29 -0.67 14.95 -4.62
N LEU A 30 -1.29 16.02 -4.08
CA LEU A 30 -2.72 16.21 -4.14
C LEU A 30 -3.23 16.38 -5.58
N GLU A 31 -2.54 17.18 -6.40
CA GLU A 31 -2.84 17.33 -7.83
C GLU A 31 -2.79 15.97 -8.54
N GLU A 32 -1.75 15.16 -8.29
CA GLU A 32 -1.65 13.81 -8.84
C GLU A 32 -2.84 12.91 -8.44
N LEU A 33 -3.29 12.96 -7.18
CA LEU A 33 -4.45 12.20 -6.71
C LEU A 33 -5.73 12.60 -7.46
N ILE A 34 -5.92 13.90 -7.68
CA ILE A 34 -7.09 14.49 -8.35
C ILE A 34 -7.10 14.14 -9.84
N GLU A 35 -6.00 14.40 -10.54
CA GLU A 35 -5.86 14.11 -11.97
C GLU A 35 -6.07 12.63 -12.26
N ASN A 36 -5.55 11.76 -11.40
CA ASN A 36 -5.72 10.32 -11.53
C ASN A 36 -7.08 9.81 -11.01
N GLN A 37 -7.92 10.67 -10.43
CA GLN A 37 -9.18 10.31 -9.77
C GLN A 37 -9.02 9.09 -8.85
N ALA A 38 -7.92 9.04 -8.09
CA ALA A 38 -7.66 7.90 -7.22
C ALA A 38 -8.75 7.80 -6.14
N ASP A 39 -9.26 6.59 -5.89
CA ASP A 39 -10.12 6.30 -4.75
C ASP A 39 -9.28 5.93 -3.54
N ILE A 40 -8.33 5.02 -3.76
CA ILE A 40 -7.40 4.53 -2.75
C ILE A 40 -6.00 4.61 -3.34
N CYS A 41 -5.10 5.33 -2.68
CA CYS A 41 -3.70 5.41 -3.08
C CYS A 41 -2.80 4.74 -2.04
N ARG A 42 -2.06 3.70 -2.45
CA ARG A 42 -1.02 3.07 -1.64
C ARG A 42 0.30 3.79 -1.84
N VAL A 43 0.85 4.31 -0.75
CA VAL A 43 2.02 5.17 -0.76
C VAL A 43 3.16 4.50 0.01
N LYS A 44 4.32 4.35 -0.64
CA LYS A 44 5.59 3.96 -0.01
C LYS A 44 6.42 5.21 0.28
N ILE A 45 6.81 5.42 1.53
CA ILE A 45 7.62 6.59 1.96
C ILE A 45 8.75 6.08 2.85
N ASN A 46 9.98 6.49 2.61
CA ASN A 46 11.10 6.11 3.48
C ASN A 46 10.92 6.76 4.87
N ALA A 47 11.13 5.98 5.93
CA ALA A 47 10.87 6.38 7.31
C ALA A 47 11.84 7.46 7.83
N SER A 48 12.90 7.79 7.07
CA SER A 48 13.76 8.93 7.35
C SER A 48 13.08 10.29 7.09
N ALA A 49 11.93 10.31 6.41
CA ALA A 49 11.09 11.50 6.26
C ALA A 49 10.45 11.91 7.61
N SER A 50 11.12 12.81 8.35
CA SER A 50 10.73 13.20 9.71
C SER A 50 9.37 13.89 9.83
N ASP A 51 8.85 14.47 8.76
CA ASP A 51 7.61 15.25 8.74
C ASP A 51 6.49 14.57 7.94
N VAL A 52 6.63 13.28 7.60
CA VAL A 52 5.67 12.53 6.78
C VAL A 52 4.23 12.63 7.29
N PHE A 53 4.00 12.46 8.60
CA PHE A 53 2.66 12.55 9.18
C PHE A 53 2.08 13.97 9.06
N LEU A 54 2.91 15.00 9.30
CA LEU A 54 2.48 16.39 9.15
C LEU A 54 2.11 16.70 7.69
N LYS A 55 2.88 16.17 6.73
CA LYS A 55 2.59 16.32 5.30
C LYS A 55 1.31 15.59 4.90
N LEU A 56 1.11 14.36 5.36
CA LEU A 56 -0.12 13.60 5.11
C LEU A 56 -1.34 14.28 5.74
N ASP A 57 -1.21 14.81 6.96
CA ASP A 57 -2.27 15.58 7.61
C ASP A 57 -2.68 16.78 6.74
N LYS A 58 -1.72 17.53 6.18
CA LYS A 58 -2.00 18.69 5.29
C LYS A 58 -2.68 18.35 3.97
N LEU A 59 -2.66 17.09 3.53
CA LEU A 59 -3.48 16.67 2.39
C LEU A 59 -4.97 16.81 2.70
N GLY A 60 -5.34 16.72 3.98
CA GLY A 60 -6.72 16.77 4.46
C GLY A 60 -7.50 15.48 4.20
N MET A 61 -6.88 14.45 3.62
CA MET A 61 -7.52 13.17 3.30
C MET A 61 -7.27 12.15 4.42
N PRO A 62 -8.25 11.30 4.74
CA PRO A 62 -8.03 10.16 5.63
C PRO A 62 -6.93 9.26 5.10
N TYR A 63 -6.05 8.81 5.99
CA TYR A 63 -5.01 7.84 5.65
C TYR A 63 -4.82 6.85 6.79
N GLN A 64 -4.24 5.71 6.47
CA GLN A 64 -3.87 4.68 7.43
C GLN A 64 -2.47 4.16 7.12
N LEU A 65 -1.62 4.09 8.14
CA LEU A 65 -0.40 3.30 8.09
C LEU A 65 -0.78 1.82 8.14
N TYR A 66 -0.68 1.10 7.02
CA TYR A 66 -1.12 -0.29 6.93
C TYR A 66 0.04 -1.30 7.04
N ASN A 67 1.28 -0.86 6.82
CA ASN A 67 2.46 -1.70 7.00
C ASN A 67 3.75 -0.85 7.20
N ILE A 68 4.77 -1.46 7.80
CA ILE A 68 6.12 -0.91 7.93
C ILE A 68 7.09 -2.02 7.54
N ASN A 69 7.95 -1.76 6.56
CA ASN A 69 8.85 -2.77 6.01
C ASN A 69 10.32 -2.40 6.21
N TYR A 70 11.16 -3.39 6.48
CA TYR A 70 12.59 -3.31 6.26
C TYR A 70 12.90 -3.74 4.83
N THR A 71 13.64 -2.92 4.10
CA THR A 71 14.34 -3.36 2.89
C THR A 71 15.63 -4.02 3.32
N ASN A 72 15.75 -5.32 3.09
CA ASN A 72 16.92 -6.11 3.41
C ASN A 72 17.72 -6.41 2.14
N LYS A 73 19.04 -6.48 2.27
CA LYS A 73 19.96 -6.71 1.15
C LYS A 73 21.02 -7.73 1.49
N ALA A 74 21.29 -8.65 0.58
CA ALA A 74 22.44 -9.55 0.63
C ALA A 74 23.36 -9.30 -0.58
N LEU A 75 24.67 -9.28 -0.31
CA LEU A 75 25.69 -9.36 -1.34
C LEU A 75 25.83 -10.81 -1.77
N ILE A 76 25.72 -11.05 -3.08
CA ILE A 76 25.88 -12.37 -3.66
C ILE A 76 27.37 -12.64 -3.88
N ASN A 77 27.80 -13.86 -3.58
CA ASN A 77 29.18 -14.29 -3.77
C ASN A 77 29.24 -15.68 -4.41
N ASP A 78 30.40 -16.05 -4.96
CA ASP A 78 30.56 -17.31 -5.70
C ASP A 78 30.33 -18.56 -4.85
N SER A 79 30.51 -18.50 -3.52
CA SER A 79 30.25 -19.66 -2.66
C SER A 79 28.76 -20.08 -2.68
N MET A 80 27.87 -19.13 -2.98
CA MET A 80 26.42 -19.36 -3.11
C MET A 80 26.05 -20.09 -4.41
N LYS A 81 26.97 -20.22 -5.39
CA LYS A 81 26.75 -21.03 -6.60
C LYS A 81 26.65 -22.53 -6.32
N SER A 82 27.15 -22.99 -5.17
CA SER A 82 26.99 -24.37 -4.73
C SER A 82 25.64 -24.59 -4.07
N GLU A 83 24.99 -25.72 -4.35
CA GLU A 83 23.76 -26.11 -3.66
C GLU A 83 24.09 -26.51 -2.22
N SER A 84 23.39 -25.89 -1.26
CA SER A 84 23.63 -26.08 0.18
C SER A 84 22.43 -26.66 0.92
N TRP A 85 21.44 -27.17 0.19
CA TRP A 85 20.22 -27.78 0.72
C TRP A 85 20.08 -29.24 0.29
N SER A 86 19.14 -29.95 0.93
CA SER A 86 18.85 -31.36 0.66
C SER A 86 18.30 -31.58 -0.76
N SER A 87 18.67 -32.69 -1.40
CA SER A 87 18.10 -33.15 -2.68
C SER A 87 16.58 -33.37 -2.66
N ASP A 88 15.95 -33.38 -1.47
CA ASP A 88 14.50 -33.43 -1.32
C ASP A 88 13.81 -32.16 -1.86
N TYR A 89 14.54 -31.05 -1.99
CA TYR A 89 14.00 -29.80 -2.53
C TYR A 89 14.28 -29.66 -4.02
N GLN A 90 13.25 -29.24 -4.75
CA GLN A 90 13.34 -28.91 -6.16
C GLN A 90 12.63 -27.58 -6.39
N TYR A 91 13.04 -26.85 -7.41
CA TYR A 91 12.36 -25.63 -7.83
C TYR A 91 12.27 -25.60 -9.35
N GLU A 92 11.20 -25.00 -9.86
CA GLU A 92 10.97 -24.84 -11.29
C GLU A 92 10.51 -23.41 -11.58
N LEU A 93 10.98 -22.85 -12.70
CA LEU A 93 10.59 -21.53 -13.15
C LEU A 93 9.13 -21.58 -13.62
N PHE A 94 8.32 -20.64 -13.16
CA PHE A 94 6.93 -20.49 -13.57
C PHE A 94 6.86 -19.76 -14.93
N ASP A 95 6.23 -20.40 -15.91
CA ASP A 95 6.12 -19.93 -17.30
C ASP A 95 4.70 -19.46 -17.69
N GLY A 96 3.77 -19.47 -16.72
CA GLY A 96 2.36 -19.15 -16.92
C GLY A 96 1.46 -20.36 -17.16
N SER A 97 2.00 -21.50 -17.64
CA SER A 97 1.20 -22.69 -17.95
C SER A 97 0.58 -23.34 -16.71
N GLN A 98 1.16 -23.10 -15.54
CA GLN A 98 0.72 -23.64 -14.25
C GLN A 98 -0.15 -22.64 -13.46
N GLY A 99 -0.85 -21.72 -14.14
CA GLY A 99 -1.56 -20.60 -13.51
C GLY A 99 -2.49 -21.02 -12.37
N GLU A 100 -3.32 -22.05 -12.56
CA GLU A 100 -4.23 -22.54 -11.51
C GLU A 100 -3.50 -23.09 -10.28
N MET A 101 -2.35 -23.75 -10.48
CA MET A 101 -1.51 -24.23 -9.39
C MET A 101 -0.86 -23.07 -8.62
N MET A 102 -0.38 -22.03 -9.33
CA MET A 102 0.13 -20.82 -8.69
C MET A 102 -0.95 -20.17 -7.83
N LYS A 103 -2.17 -19.99 -8.36
CA LYS A 103 -3.31 -19.45 -7.60
C LYS A 103 -3.61 -20.28 -6.35
N GLU A 104 -3.67 -21.59 -6.47
CA GLU A 104 -3.93 -22.49 -5.33
C GLU A 104 -2.86 -22.33 -4.24
N LEU A 105 -1.57 -22.33 -4.62
CA LEU A 105 -0.46 -22.16 -3.70
C LEU A 105 -0.49 -20.80 -3.01
N VAL A 106 -0.75 -19.74 -3.76
CA VAL A 106 -0.86 -18.37 -3.24
C VAL A 106 -1.98 -18.30 -2.23
N CYS A 107 -3.20 -18.68 -2.61
CA CYS A 107 -4.37 -18.65 -1.73
C CYS A 107 -4.14 -19.44 -0.43
N LYS A 108 -3.59 -20.67 -0.52
CA LYS A 108 -3.28 -21.48 0.67
C LYS A 108 -2.21 -20.83 1.56
N ALA A 109 -1.16 -20.27 0.97
CA ALA A 109 -0.07 -19.65 1.72
C ALA A 109 -0.52 -18.39 2.48
N ILE A 110 -1.48 -17.64 1.94
CA ILE A 110 -1.94 -16.35 2.49
C ILE A 110 -3.21 -16.45 3.35
N GLU A 111 -3.95 -17.56 3.29
CA GLU A 111 -5.19 -17.79 4.04
C GLU A 111 -5.04 -17.52 5.55
N LYS A 112 -3.87 -17.84 6.10
CA LYS A 112 -3.47 -17.33 7.41
C LYS A 112 -2.82 -15.98 7.19
N LYS A 113 -3.53 -14.89 7.52
CA LYS A 113 -3.16 -13.45 7.56
C LYS A 113 -1.78 -13.15 8.21
N SER A 114 -0.72 -13.79 7.73
CA SER A 114 0.65 -13.67 8.19
C SER A 114 1.33 -12.47 7.54
N TRP A 115 0.66 -11.90 6.53
CA TRP A 115 1.03 -10.68 5.85
C TRP A 115 0.17 -9.62 6.49
N VAL A 116 0.75 -8.90 7.44
CA VAL A 116 0.04 -7.97 8.30
C VAL A 116 -0.33 -6.75 7.46
N ASN A 117 -1.42 -6.84 6.70
CA ASN A 117 -2.17 -5.66 6.29
C ASN A 117 -3.13 -5.35 7.42
N TYR A 118 -2.94 -4.21 8.11
CA TYR A 118 -3.91 -3.80 9.12
C TYR A 118 -5.24 -3.54 8.43
N PRO A 119 -6.33 -4.21 8.85
CA PRO A 119 -7.64 -3.94 8.28
C PRO A 119 -7.98 -2.47 8.52
N SER A 120 -8.41 -1.77 7.47
CA SER A 120 -8.85 -0.39 7.58
C SER A 120 -10.35 -0.30 7.72
N ALA A 121 -10.81 0.57 8.60
CA ALA A 121 -12.23 0.90 8.69
C ALA A 121 -12.72 1.61 7.41
N PHE A 122 -11.84 2.34 6.72
CA PHE A 122 -12.18 3.14 5.54
C PHE A 122 -12.34 2.29 4.27
N SER A 123 -11.67 1.14 4.18
CA SER A 123 -11.79 0.22 3.04
C SER A 123 -12.60 -1.04 3.36
N LYS A 124 -13.22 -1.10 4.54
CA LYS A 124 -14.06 -2.22 4.99
C LYS A 124 -15.29 -2.34 4.08
N GLY A 125 -15.26 -3.29 3.16
CA GLY A 125 -16.30 -3.53 2.14
C GLY A 125 -15.80 -3.36 0.70
N ILE A 126 -14.73 -2.59 0.51
CA ILE A 126 -14.04 -2.47 -0.80
C ILE A 126 -12.97 -3.57 -0.90
N ILE A 127 -12.11 -3.64 0.12
CA ILE A 127 -11.08 -4.66 0.26
C ILE A 127 -11.63 -5.74 1.20
N THR A 128 -12.26 -6.78 0.62
CA THR A 128 -12.69 -7.96 1.37
C THR A 128 -11.61 -9.03 1.32
N PRO A 129 -11.55 -9.97 2.28
CA PRO A 129 -10.59 -11.06 2.24
C PRO A 129 -10.61 -11.82 0.92
N GLU A 130 -11.80 -12.09 0.36
CA GLU A 130 -11.95 -12.84 -0.89
C GLU A 130 -11.33 -12.07 -2.07
N LYS A 131 -11.58 -10.76 -2.17
CA LYS A 131 -10.99 -9.89 -3.19
C LYS A 131 -9.48 -9.73 -3.01
N GLU A 132 -9.00 -9.70 -1.77
CA GLU A 132 -7.57 -9.62 -1.48
C GLU A 132 -6.84 -10.91 -1.89
N LEU A 133 -7.46 -12.07 -1.66
CA LEU A 133 -6.98 -13.37 -2.16
C LEU A 133 -6.92 -13.36 -3.70
N GLU A 134 -8.00 -12.96 -4.35
CA GLU A 134 -8.10 -12.87 -5.81
C GLU A 134 -7.02 -11.96 -6.41
N ALA A 135 -6.91 -10.73 -5.90
CA ALA A 135 -5.91 -9.76 -6.36
C ALA A 135 -4.48 -10.24 -6.14
N THR A 136 -4.21 -10.90 -5.01
CA THR A 136 -2.88 -11.44 -4.72
C THR A 136 -2.54 -12.61 -5.64
N ALA A 137 -3.50 -13.48 -5.92
CA ALA A 137 -3.32 -14.61 -6.82
C ALA A 137 -3.12 -14.15 -8.28
N GLU A 138 -3.91 -13.19 -8.75
CA GLU A 138 -3.74 -12.60 -10.09
C GLU A 138 -2.38 -11.90 -10.21
N PHE A 139 -2.00 -11.12 -9.19
CA PHE A 139 -0.69 -10.49 -9.15
C PHE A 139 0.43 -11.52 -9.22
N ALA A 140 0.37 -12.62 -8.47
CA ALA A 140 1.37 -13.68 -8.52
C ALA A 140 1.46 -14.37 -9.90
N CYS A 141 0.32 -14.60 -10.56
CA CYS A 141 0.28 -15.16 -11.91
C CYS A 141 0.93 -14.24 -12.96
N SER A 142 0.96 -12.92 -12.74
CA SER A 142 1.63 -11.98 -13.65
C SER A 142 3.16 -12.09 -13.64
N PHE A 143 3.76 -12.86 -12.71
CA PHE A 143 5.22 -13.08 -12.64
C PHE A 143 5.72 -14.19 -13.58
N SER A 144 5.01 -14.40 -14.69
CA SER A 144 5.52 -15.23 -15.76
C SER A 144 6.56 -14.48 -16.59
N PHE A 145 7.73 -15.11 -16.80
CA PHE A 145 8.77 -14.52 -17.66
C PHE A 145 8.33 -14.39 -19.13
N THR A 146 7.31 -15.14 -19.54
CA THR A 146 6.75 -15.07 -20.90
C THR A 146 5.93 -13.81 -21.13
N GLU A 147 5.35 -13.25 -20.06
CA GLU A 147 4.52 -12.04 -20.11
C GLU A 147 5.32 -10.79 -19.73
N ASN A 148 6.28 -10.91 -18.82
CA ASN A 148 7.16 -9.83 -18.41
C ASN A 148 8.61 -10.31 -18.31
N ALA A 149 9.45 -9.81 -19.21
CA ALA A 149 10.85 -10.20 -19.31
C ALA A 149 11.68 -9.92 -18.04
N SER A 150 11.22 -9.05 -17.14
CA SER A 150 11.88 -8.80 -15.84
C SER A 150 11.24 -9.57 -14.69
N ALA A 151 10.01 -10.07 -14.83
CA ALA A 151 9.33 -10.78 -13.75
C ALA A 151 9.77 -12.25 -13.74
N ARG A 152 9.98 -12.78 -12.55
CA ARG A 152 10.29 -14.20 -12.34
C ARG A 152 9.53 -14.72 -11.14
N ALA A 153 8.93 -15.89 -11.29
CA ALA A 153 8.44 -16.69 -10.18
C ALA A 153 8.95 -18.12 -10.28
N TRP A 154 9.08 -18.77 -9.14
CA TRP A 154 9.45 -20.17 -9.04
C TRP A 154 8.48 -20.90 -8.13
N LEU A 155 8.14 -22.11 -8.52
CA LEU A 155 7.38 -23.05 -7.72
C LEU A 155 8.35 -23.94 -6.95
N LEU A 156 8.09 -24.14 -5.66
CA LEU A 156 8.94 -24.93 -4.77
C LEU A 156 8.31 -26.27 -4.47
N LYS A 157 9.10 -27.34 -4.63
CA LYS A 157 8.75 -28.71 -4.26
C LYS A 157 9.59 -29.21 -3.10
N TYR A 158 8.97 -30.03 -2.25
CA TYR A 158 9.64 -30.85 -1.24
C TYR A 158 9.12 -32.28 -1.32
N ARG A 159 10.03 -33.23 -1.55
CA ARG A 159 9.71 -34.66 -1.75
C ARG A 159 8.63 -34.89 -2.81
N GLY A 160 8.74 -34.16 -3.93
CA GLY A 160 7.82 -34.25 -5.07
C GLY A 160 6.51 -33.46 -4.93
N ASN A 161 6.20 -32.90 -3.75
CA ASN A 161 4.97 -32.12 -3.54
C ASN A 161 5.26 -30.63 -3.66
N TYR A 162 4.37 -29.87 -4.29
CA TYR A 162 4.43 -28.40 -4.27
C TYR A 162 4.11 -27.89 -2.86
N ILE A 163 5.00 -27.09 -2.31
CA ILE A 163 4.90 -26.58 -0.94
C ILE A 163 4.86 -25.06 -0.84
N GLY A 164 5.12 -24.36 -1.95
CA GLY A 164 5.22 -22.92 -1.93
C GLY A 164 5.73 -22.33 -3.23
N PHE A 165 6.03 -21.05 -3.18
CA PHE A 165 6.50 -20.27 -4.31
C PHE A 165 7.34 -19.09 -3.82
N PHE A 166 8.09 -18.49 -4.74
CA PHE A 166 8.64 -17.15 -4.56
C PHE A 166 8.73 -16.42 -5.89
N MET A 167 8.65 -15.10 -5.84
CA MET A 167 8.63 -14.26 -7.03
C MET A 167 9.27 -12.89 -6.78
N GLY A 168 9.68 -12.26 -7.87
CA GLY A 168 10.33 -10.96 -7.84
C GLY A 168 10.68 -10.43 -9.21
N TYR A 169 11.34 -9.28 -9.21
CA TYR A 169 11.81 -8.62 -10.42
C TYR A 169 13.32 -8.74 -10.54
N GLU A 170 13.76 -9.15 -11.72
CA GLU A 170 15.11 -8.92 -12.20
C GLU A 170 15.29 -7.43 -12.51
N ARG A 171 16.30 -6.84 -11.90
CA ARG A 171 16.73 -5.45 -12.08
C ARG A 171 18.19 -5.44 -12.50
N GLU A 172 18.70 -4.28 -12.93
CA GLU A 172 20.09 -4.15 -13.37
C GLU A 172 21.08 -4.58 -12.27
N GLY A 173 21.58 -5.82 -12.40
CA GLY A 173 22.54 -6.43 -11.48
C GLY A 173 21.97 -6.91 -10.14
N PHE A 174 20.65 -6.99 -9.94
CA PHE A 174 20.08 -7.57 -8.72
C PHE A 174 18.69 -8.17 -8.92
N PHE A 175 18.26 -9.00 -7.96
CA PHE A 175 16.90 -9.51 -7.90
C PHE A 175 16.17 -8.97 -6.68
N GLU A 176 14.99 -8.42 -6.92
CA GLU A 176 14.08 -7.83 -5.94
C GLU A 176 12.97 -8.84 -5.63
N GLY A 177 13.12 -9.58 -4.53
CA GLY A 177 12.10 -10.49 -4.03
C GLY A 177 10.88 -9.72 -3.52
N ILE A 178 9.74 -9.96 -4.17
CA ILE A 178 8.47 -9.28 -3.87
C ILE A 178 7.61 -10.14 -2.94
N LEU A 179 7.55 -11.45 -3.19
CA LEU A 179 6.64 -12.33 -2.48
C LEU A 179 7.18 -13.74 -2.38
N TYR A 180 6.94 -14.39 -1.26
CA TYR A 180 7.11 -15.83 -1.13
C TYR A 180 6.09 -16.38 -0.13
N GLY A 181 5.71 -17.63 -0.34
CA GLY A 181 4.71 -18.30 0.47
C GLY A 181 5.06 -19.77 0.64
N ILE A 182 4.77 -20.31 1.82
CA ILE A 182 4.79 -21.75 2.12
C ILE A 182 3.40 -22.11 2.60
N ILE A 183 2.81 -23.15 2.03
CA ILE A 183 1.47 -23.58 2.45
C ILE A 183 1.50 -24.08 3.91
N PRO A 184 0.40 -23.91 4.68
CA PRO A 184 0.41 -24.08 6.13
C PRO A 184 0.88 -25.45 6.63
N GLU A 185 0.68 -26.51 5.85
CA GLU A 185 1.07 -27.90 6.18
C GLU A 185 2.59 -28.07 6.31
N TYR A 186 3.35 -27.19 5.66
CA TYR A 186 4.81 -27.18 5.64
C TYR A 186 5.40 -26.05 6.50
N ALA A 187 4.60 -25.06 6.91
CA ALA A 187 5.07 -23.94 7.73
C ALA A 187 5.72 -24.39 9.06
N GLY A 188 6.70 -23.63 9.55
CA GLY A 188 7.38 -23.88 10.83
C GLY A 188 8.43 -25.00 10.82
N LYS A 189 8.68 -25.64 9.67
CA LYS A 189 9.64 -26.77 9.53
C LYS A 189 11.01 -26.36 8.95
N GLY A 190 11.34 -25.07 9.00
CA GLY A 190 12.61 -24.54 8.48
C GLY A 190 12.66 -24.29 6.97
N HIS A 191 11.59 -24.57 6.21
CA HIS A 191 11.57 -24.35 4.75
C HIS A 191 11.80 -22.90 4.34
N SER A 192 11.42 -21.91 5.14
CA SER A 192 11.66 -20.49 4.84
C SER A 192 13.15 -20.19 4.68
N LYS A 193 14.01 -20.83 5.48
CA LYS A 193 15.47 -20.70 5.36
C LYS A 193 15.95 -21.28 4.02
N ILE A 194 15.42 -22.43 3.63
CA ILE A 194 15.78 -23.09 2.37
C ILE A 194 15.35 -22.24 1.17
N ILE A 195 14.19 -21.59 1.23
CA ILE A 195 13.75 -20.65 0.17
C ILE A 195 14.79 -19.55 -0.06
N TYR A 196 15.29 -18.92 1.00
CA TYR A 196 16.36 -17.92 0.87
C TYR A 196 17.65 -18.52 0.30
N GLN A 197 18.05 -19.73 0.71
CA GLN A 197 19.22 -20.39 0.12
C GLN A 197 19.05 -20.60 -1.39
N ILE A 198 17.88 -21.04 -1.82
CA ILE A 198 17.52 -21.21 -3.24
C ILE A 198 17.54 -19.87 -3.98
N MET A 199 16.93 -18.81 -3.41
CA MET A 199 16.94 -17.47 -4.00
C MET A 199 18.37 -16.93 -4.19
N LEU A 200 19.20 -17.01 -3.14
CA LEU A 200 20.60 -16.54 -3.19
C LEU A 200 21.42 -17.33 -4.20
N HIS A 201 21.20 -18.64 -4.28
CA HIS A 201 21.82 -19.49 -5.28
C HIS A 201 21.40 -19.15 -6.71
N ILE A 202 20.12 -18.90 -6.93
CA ILE A 202 19.61 -18.43 -8.23
C ILE A 202 20.27 -17.10 -8.60
N CYS A 203 20.38 -16.17 -7.65
CA CYS A 203 21.08 -14.91 -7.89
C CYS A 203 22.54 -15.14 -8.29
N ALA A 204 23.23 -16.06 -7.59
CA ALA A 204 24.61 -16.39 -7.90
C ALA A 204 24.76 -17.06 -9.27
N LYS A 205 23.83 -17.94 -9.67
CA LYS A 205 23.82 -18.59 -11.00
C LYS A 205 23.55 -17.61 -12.15
N ASN A 206 22.84 -16.52 -11.88
CA ASN A 206 22.55 -15.48 -12.87
C ASN A 206 23.55 -14.29 -12.79
N ASP A 207 24.63 -14.44 -12.02
CA ASP A 207 25.63 -13.39 -11.78
C ASP A 207 25.03 -12.04 -11.32
N TRP A 208 23.88 -12.09 -10.63
CA TRP A 208 23.31 -10.93 -9.98
C TRP A 208 24.13 -10.58 -8.74
N LYS A 209 24.46 -9.31 -8.58
CA LYS A 209 25.32 -8.81 -7.50
C LYS A 209 24.61 -8.79 -6.14
N TYR A 210 23.31 -8.57 -6.14
CA TYR A 210 22.52 -8.46 -4.91
C TYR A 210 21.22 -9.22 -4.98
N PHE A 211 20.77 -9.65 -3.80
CA PHE A 211 19.38 -10.00 -3.53
C PHE A 211 18.81 -8.93 -2.60
N VAL A 212 17.61 -8.44 -2.90
CA VAL A 212 16.89 -7.44 -2.11
C VAL A 212 15.49 -7.96 -1.82
N ASN A 213 14.98 -7.73 -0.61
CA ASN A 213 13.57 -7.99 -0.32
C ASN A 213 13.01 -7.06 0.76
N ASP A 214 11.71 -6.79 0.67
CA ASP A 214 10.98 -6.05 1.69
C ASP A 214 10.32 -7.04 2.66
N VAL A 215 10.56 -6.88 3.97
CA VAL A 215 9.97 -7.72 5.01
C VAL A 215 9.31 -6.84 6.05
N GLY A 216 8.03 -7.11 6.36
CA GLY A 216 7.29 -6.41 7.42
C GLY A 216 8.01 -6.46 8.76
N ILE A 217 8.11 -5.32 9.44
CA ILE A 217 8.84 -5.18 10.71
C ILE A 217 8.28 -6.10 11.81
N LEU A 218 6.96 -6.34 11.78
CA LEU A 218 6.30 -7.24 12.73
C LEU A 218 6.31 -8.71 12.30
N ASN A 219 6.77 -9.03 11.10
CA ASN A 219 6.93 -10.40 10.66
C ASN A 219 8.26 -10.98 11.18
N ILE A 220 8.35 -11.12 12.51
CA ILE A 220 9.55 -11.59 13.22
C ILE A 220 10.10 -12.92 12.66
N PRO A 221 9.28 -13.94 12.32
CA PRO A 221 9.77 -15.16 11.70
C PRO A 221 10.50 -14.92 10.37
N SER A 222 9.95 -14.06 9.50
CA SER A 222 10.58 -13.72 8.22
C SER A 222 11.85 -12.89 8.43
N GLN A 223 11.85 -11.94 9.36
CA GLN A 223 13.06 -11.17 9.72
C GLN A 223 14.19 -12.07 10.22
N ARG A 224 13.88 -13.04 11.10
CA ARG A 224 14.85 -14.04 11.58
C ARG A 224 15.37 -14.93 10.45
N SER A 225 14.51 -15.28 9.51
CA SER A 225 14.91 -16.08 8.34
C SER A 225 15.84 -15.29 7.42
N ALA A 226 15.51 -14.02 7.11
CA ALA A 226 16.34 -13.13 6.30
C ALA A 226 17.72 -12.89 6.94
N THR A 227 17.74 -12.42 8.19
CA THR A 227 18.99 -12.15 8.92
C THR A 227 19.83 -13.40 9.12
N GLY A 228 19.21 -14.55 9.39
CA GLY A 228 19.88 -15.85 9.48
C GLY A 228 20.51 -16.32 8.17
N GLN A 229 20.23 -15.66 7.05
CA GLN A 229 20.81 -15.91 5.73
C GLN A 229 21.77 -14.80 5.27
N GLY A 230 22.16 -13.91 6.19
CA GLY A 230 23.14 -12.86 5.93
C GLY A 230 22.56 -11.63 5.23
N LEU A 231 21.24 -11.51 5.15
CA LEU A 231 20.61 -10.28 4.68
C LEU A 231 20.70 -9.21 5.77
N VAL A 232 21.07 -8.00 5.37
CA VAL A 232 21.26 -6.85 6.25
C VAL A 232 20.17 -5.81 5.97
N PRO A 233 19.40 -5.36 6.99
CA PRO A 233 18.47 -4.26 6.83
C PRO A 233 19.19 -2.99 6.37
N GLN A 234 18.67 -2.32 5.34
CA GLN A 234 19.23 -1.09 4.78
C GLN A 234 18.34 0.11 5.13
N GLU A 235 17.05 0.00 4.82
CA GLU A 235 16.10 1.09 4.91
C GLU A 235 14.80 0.61 5.56
N ILE A 236 14.04 1.57 6.08
CA ILE A 236 12.71 1.35 6.62
C ILE A 236 11.74 2.15 5.78
N TYR A 237 10.63 1.54 5.37
CA TYR A 237 9.58 2.19 4.63
C TYR A 237 8.26 2.12 5.37
N PHE A 238 7.57 3.25 5.43
CA PHE A 238 6.17 3.34 5.79
C PHE A 238 5.31 3.09 4.55
N HIS A 239 4.28 2.27 4.72
CA HIS A 239 3.28 2.02 3.71
C HIS A 239 1.93 2.55 4.19
N PHE A 240 1.45 3.59 3.52
CA PHE A 240 0.17 4.24 3.80
C PHE A 240 -0.87 3.90 2.75
N GLU A 241 -2.13 3.81 3.17
CA GLU A 241 -3.29 3.91 2.27
C GLU A 241 -3.92 5.27 2.49
N ILE A 242 -4.16 6.01 1.41
CA ILE A 242 -4.86 7.30 1.40
C ILE A 242 -6.22 7.08 0.75
N TYR A 243 -7.29 7.53 1.41
CA TYR A 243 -8.68 7.28 1.03
C TYR A 243 -9.32 8.57 0.51
N SER A 244 -9.22 8.80 -0.79
CA SER A 244 -9.70 10.01 -1.46
C SER A 244 -11.06 9.84 -2.14
N PHE A 245 -11.40 8.61 -2.56
CA PHE A 245 -12.70 8.23 -3.16
C PHE A 245 -13.17 9.14 -4.33
N LEU A 246 -12.21 9.68 -5.11
CA LEU A 246 -12.49 10.73 -6.09
C LEU A 246 -13.22 10.24 -7.33
N SER A 247 -13.08 8.97 -7.74
CA SER A 247 -13.82 8.45 -8.89
C SER A 247 -15.29 8.15 -8.56
N LYS A 248 -15.63 8.13 -7.27
CA LYS A 248 -16.99 7.91 -6.76
C LYS A 248 -17.74 9.22 -6.54
N THR A 249 -17.16 10.38 -6.88
CA THR A 249 -17.85 11.66 -6.76
C THR A 249 -18.78 11.85 -7.97
N GLU A 250 -20.10 11.71 -7.77
CA GLU A 250 -21.09 11.95 -8.85
C GLU A 250 -21.32 13.44 -9.15
N LYS A 251 -20.84 14.33 -8.28
CA LYS A 251 -20.98 15.78 -8.44
C LYS A 251 -19.63 16.40 -8.72
N GLU A 252 -19.61 17.36 -9.64
CA GLU A 252 -18.44 18.22 -9.81
C GLU A 252 -18.02 18.81 -8.46
N PRO A 253 -16.71 18.88 -8.17
CA PRO A 253 -16.23 19.50 -6.95
C PRO A 253 -16.81 20.91 -6.86
N ILE A 254 -17.52 21.19 -5.76
CA ILE A 254 -18.07 22.52 -5.53
C ILE A 254 -16.96 23.36 -4.91
N GLU A 255 -16.40 24.27 -5.70
CA GLU A 255 -15.51 25.31 -5.20
C GLU A 255 -16.32 26.43 -4.57
N GLY A 256 -16.01 26.75 -3.31
CA GLY A 256 -16.73 27.76 -2.54
C GLY A 256 -15.78 28.66 -1.75
N THR A 257 -15.98 29.98 -1.84
CA THR A 257 -15.32 30.93 -0.94
C THR A 257 -16.31 31.34 0.13
N ILE A 258 -16.07 30.93 1.38
CA ILE A 258 -16.91 31.35 2.52
C ILE A 258 -16.13 32.37 3.32
N LYS A 259 -16.58 33.63 3.28
CA LYS A 259 -16.01 34.67 4.11
C LYS A 259 -16.52 34.49 5.55
N LEU A 260 -15.62 34.19 6.48
CA LEU A 260 -15.94 34.20 7.90
C LEU A 260 -15.88 35.65 8.40
N GLU A 261 -17.01 36.15 8.87
CA GLU A 261 -17.09 37.39 9.62
C GLU A 261 -17.25 36.98 11.09
N ASP A 262 -16.26 37.35 11.89
CA ASP A 262 -16.05 37.09 13.32
C ASP A 262 -17.20 36.37 14.06
N THR A 263 -17.08 35.05 14.27
CA THR A 263 -17.58 34.27 15.43
C THR A 263 -17.43 32.74 15.22
N PHE A 264 -16.78 32.04 16.17
CA PHE A 264 -16.77 30.56 16.33
C PHE A 264 -17.77 30.19 17.45
N GLU A 265 -18.49 29.08 17.51
CA GLU A 265 -18.07 27.67 17.30
C GLU A 265 -19.16 26.78 16.66
N SER A 266 -20.41 27.22 16.53
CA SER A 266 -21.50 26.44 15.90
C SER A 266 -21.91 26.94 14.52
N SER A 267 -21.60 28.21 14.19
CA SER A 267 -22.12 28.90 13.00
C SER A 267 -21.42 28.53 11.69
N ILE A 268 -20.18 28.03 11.73
CA ILE A 268 -19.40 27.75 10.51
C ILE A 268 -19.93 26.53 9.78
N ILE A 269 -20.23 25.46 10.51
CA ILE A 269 -20.79 24.24 9.93
C ILE A 269 -22.18 24.55 9.38
N ASP A 270 -23.03 25.24 10.14
CA ASP A 270 -24.34 25.69 9.66
C ASP A 270 -24.23 26.58 8.42
N LYS A 271 -23.21 27.46 8.36
CA LYS A 271 -22.96 28.33 7.22
C LYS A 271 -22.47 27.56 5.99
N ILE A 272 -21.55 26.59 6.16
CA ILE A 272 -21.12 25.66 5.09
C ILE A 272 -22.32 24.85 4.59
N THR A 273 -23.08 24.24 5.50
CA THR A 273 -24.27 23.45 5.19
C THR A 273 -25.32 24.27 4.47
N ARG A 274 -25.54 25.54 4.88
CA ARG A 274 -26.49 26.44 4.24
C ARG A 274 -26.02 26.95 2.88
N GLU A 275 -24.78 27.43 2.78
CA GLU A 275 -24.23 28.02 1.54
C GLU A 275 -23.97 26.96 0.46
N LEU A 276 -23.63 25.73 0.85
CA LEU A 276 -23.50 24.60 -0.07
C LEU A 276 -24.80 23.80 -0.25
N ASN A 277 -25.91 24.27 0.33
CA ASN A 277 -27.26 23.69 0.24
C ASN A 277 -27.31 22.19 0.61
N LEU A 278 -26.56 21.81 1.64
CA LEU A 278 -26.43 20.46 2.16
C LEU A 278 -27.61 20.15 3.10
N LYS A 279 -28.80 19.89 2.53
CA LYS A 279 -29.96 19.43 3.30
C LYS A 279 -29.81 17.92 3.58
N ASN A 280 -29.85 17.50 4.85
CA ASN A 280 -29.87 16.10 5.37
C ASN A 280 -28.59 15.54 6.05
N PHE A 281 -27.71 16.36 6.59
CA PHE A 281 -26.43 15.88 7.14
C PHE A 281 -26.39 15.95 8.68
N ARG A 282 -25.93 14.88 9.35
CA ARG A 282 -25.59 14.90 10.79
C ARG A 282 -24.06 14.98 10.95
N THR A 283 -23.62 15.96 11.73
CA THR A 283 -22.21 16.22 12.05
C THR A 283 -21.69 15.25 13.11
N VAL A 284 -20.59 14.53 12.86
CA VAL A 284 -19.83 13.85 13.91
C VAL A 284 -18.57 14.66 14.20
N ASN A 285 -18.53 15.26 15.38
CA ASN A 285 -17.48 16.19 15.79
C ASN A 285 -16.15 15.47 16.05
N HIS A 286 -15.26 15.49 15.06
CA HIS A 286 -13.83 15.36 15.27
C HIS A 286 -13.09 16.47 14.54
N VAL A 287 -13.39 17.72 14.89
CA VAL A 287 -12.65 18.86 14.38
C VAL A 287 -11.78 19.44 15.48
N LYS A 288 -10.46 19.34 15.30
CA LYS A 288 -9.48 20.12 16.06
C LYS A 288 -9.07 21.30 15.18
N ILE A 289 -9.83 22.40 15.24
CA ILE A 289 -9.43 23.66 14.58
C ILE A 289 -8.35 24.29 15.44
N ASN A 290 -7.10 23.89 15.22
CA ASN A 290 -5.97 24.53 15.88
C ASN A 290 -5.68 25.83 15.11
N GLU A 291 -6.31 26.93 15.54
CA GLU A 291 -6.06 28.32 15.16
C GLU A 291 -6.54 28.73 13.75
N ILE A 292 -7.62 29.51 13.70
CA ILE A 292 -7.95 30.39 12.58
C ILE A 292 -7.72 31.83 13.08
N GLU A 293 -6.79 32.56 12.47
CA GLU A 293 -6.58 33.98 12.81
C GLU A 293 -7.81 34.81 12.40
N ALA A 294 -8.35 35.58 13.35
CA ALA A 294 -9.49 36.48 13.12
C ALA A 294 -9.18 37.54 12.04
N GLY A 295 -10.19 37.89 11.23
CA GLY A 295 -10.10 38.97 10.24
C GLY A 295 -9.44 38.64 8.90
N LYS A 296 -9.09 37.37 8.60
CA LYS A 296 -8.52 36.97 7.31
C LYS A 296 -9.45 36.02 6.51
N PRO A 297 -9.60 36.22 5.18
CA PRO A 297 -10.41 35.34 4.35
C PRO A 297 -9.87 33.90 4.36
N CYS A 298 -10.78 32.96 4.59
CA CYS A 298 -10.54 31.52 4.51
C CYS A 298 -11.32 30.95 3.31
N TYR A 299 -10.71 30.02 2.60
CA TYR A 299 -11.22 29.33 1.42
C TYR A 299 -11.54 27.88 1.81
N TYR A 300 -12.56 27.30 1.21
CA TYR A 300 -13.02 25.95 1.54
C TYR A 300 -13.02 25.11 0.27
N TYR A 301 -12.46 23.90 0.35
CA TYR A 301 -12.61 22.89 -0.69
C TYR A 301 -13.38 21.72 -0.08
N VAL A 302 -14.54 21.40 -0.66
CA VAL A 302 -15.39 20.29 -0.21
C VAL A 302 -15.42 19.24 -1.30
N SER A 303 -14.98 18.02 -1.02
CA SER A 303 -15.04 16.89 -1.95
C SER A 303 -15.97 15.79 -1.42
N PHE A 304 -16.92 15.34 -2.26
CA PHE A 304 -17.99 14.41 -1.91
C PHE A 304 -17.78 13.00 -2.48
N PRO A 305 -17.38 11.99 -1.71
CA PRO A 305 -17.56 10.61 -2.16
C PRO A 305 -18.98 10.09 -1.92
N ALA A 306 -19.45 9.23 -2.83
CA ALA A 306 -20.74 8.53 -2.76
C ALA A 306 -20.83 7.43 -1.68
N THR A 307 -20.01 7.50 -0.62
CA THR A 307 -20.12 6.64 0.56
C THR A 307 -19.78 7.45 1.80
N ASP A 308 -20.78 7.75 2.63
CA ASP A 308 -20.76 8.18 4.04
C ASP A 308 -19.61 9.07 4.60
N LEU A 309 -18.90 9.80 3.75
CA LEU A 309 -17.67 10.50 4.12
C LEU A 309 -17.57 11.74 3.26
N VAL A 310 -17.06 12.86 3.80
CA VAL A 310 -16.68 14.02 2.99
C VAL A 310 -15.45 14.65 3.60
N VAL A 311 -14.60 15.19 2.75
CA VAL A 311 -13.42 15.91 3.18
C VAL A 311 -13.62 17.40 2.93
N VAL A 312 -13.49 18.23 3.97
CA VAL A 312 -13.53 19.70 3.87
C VAL A 312 -12.16 20.30 4.19
N LYS A 313 -11.44 20.74 3.17
CA LYS A 313 -10.17 21.45 3.35
C LYS A 313 -10.43 22.94 3.55
N ILE A 314 -9.83 23.52 4.59
CA ILE A 314 -9.87 24.98 4.85
C ILE A 314 -8.49 25.55 4.53
N ALA A 315 -8.40 26.55 3.65
CA ALA A 315 -7.18 27.22 3.26
C ALA A 315 -7.26 28.73 3.60
N GLN A 316 -6.39 29.26 4.44
CA GLN A 316 -6.35 30.69 4.76
C GLN A 316 -5.46 31.44 3.74
N GLN A 317 -5.90 32.56 3.18
CA GLN A 317 -5.06 33.33 2.27
C GLN A 317 -3.91 34.02 3.03
N ARG A 318 -2.68 33.69 2.59
CA ARG A 318 -1.36 34.25 2.98
C ARG A 318 -0.77 33.76 4.30
N GLY A 319 0.15 32.79 4.14
CA GLY A 319 1.26 32.55 5.07
C GLY A 319 0.91 31.74 6.31
N TYR A 320 0.85 30.42 6.13
CA TYR A 320 0.90 29.37 7.18
C TYR A 320 -0.22 29.30 8.23
N LYS A 321 -1.19 28.40 7.99
CA LYS A 321 -1.58 27.23 8.81
C LYS A 321 -2.82 26.61 8.16
N TYR A 322 -2.81 25.30 7.93
CA TYR A 322 -3.97 24.56 7.40
C TYR A 322 -4.73 23.97 8.59
N PRO A 323 -5.84 24.56 9.06
CA PRO A 323 -6.77 23.83 9.90
C PRO A 323 -7.55 22.87 9.01
N ASN A 324 -7.22 21.58 9.06
CA ASN A 324 -7.99 20.56 8.34
C ASN A 324 -9.32 20.30 9.08
N MET A 325 -10.43 20.24 8.35
CA MET A 325 -11.74 19.86 8.89
C MET A 325 -12.25 18.61 8.15
N ILE A 326 -12.11 17.43 8.77
CA ILE A 326 -12.71 16.22 8.22
C ILE A 326 -14.18 16.18 8.69
N LEU A 327 -15.14 16.09 7.76
CA LEU A 327 -16.57 15.95 8.08
C LEU A 327 -17.03 14.51 7.76
N TYR A 328 -17.28 13.72 8.79
CA TYR A 328 -17.86 12.39 8.62
C TYR A 328 -19.38 12.48 8.40
N PHE A 329 -19.94 11.67 7.50
CA PHE A 329 -21.36 11.70 7.18
C PHE A 329 -21.96 10.29 7.16
N GLY A 330 -22.48 9.76 8.27
CA GLY A 330 -23.19 8.48 8.19
C GLY A 330 -24.60 8.62 7.60
N GLU A 331 -24.97 7.81 6.60
CA GLU A 331 -26.37 7.43 6.38
C GLU A 331 -26.89 6.66 7.61
N VAL A 332 -28.03 7.12 8.15
CA VAL A 332 -28.83 6.34 9.08
C VAL A 332 -29.83 5.55 8.24
N TYR A 333 -29.66 4.23 8.17
CA TYR A 333 -30.76 3.32 7.81
C TYR A 333 -31.70 3.15 9.00
#